data_AF-A0A812KTR7-F1
#
_entry.id   AF-A0A812KTR7-F1
#
_cell.length_a   1.000
_cell.length_b   1.000
_cell.length_c   1.000
_cell.angle_alpha   90.00
_cell.angle_beta   90.00
_cell.angle_gamma   90.00
#
_symmetry.space_group_name_H-M   'P 1'
#
loop_
_entity.id
_entity.type
_entity.pdbx_description
1 polymer ?
#
loop_
_entity_poly.entity_id
_entity_poly.type
_entity_poly.pdbx_seq_one_letter_code
_entity_poly.pdbx_strand_id
1 'polypeptide(L)'
;MATGLLLAFVDRDAATVEAAAATLAILQPRVAVRVLRGDMVAVALGQELGEEVGGGSGASSASATAAAPPSALARHVDSDAFRDVPTFIMYGANTAGLASGNLQKAISEAFPEQFADIAQQMCQAPPHDGFGHGEVFVSHESRNIRLLAVSLFPRPSEGPAAVRRGAADALRTAQALAGPSFRVVSHALGSFTGHPRPQDFAECLAGAVEDWLSDRDS
;
A
#
# COMPACT_ATOMS: atom_id res chain seq x y z
N MET A 1 18.76 -15.66 -1.54
CA MET A 1 18.60 -14.61 -0.51
C MET A 1 17.11 -14.44 -0.27
N ALA A 2 16.65 -14.30 0.97
CA ALA A 2 15.23 -14.10 1.24
C ALA A 2 14.82 -12.70 0.76
N THR A 3 13.87 -12.65 -0.17
CA THR A 3 13.26 -11.42 -0.66
C THR A 3 12.38 -10.83 0.44
N GLY A 4 12.70 -9.62 0.91
CA GLY A 4 11.99 -8.94 2.00
C GLY A 4 11.09 -7.83 1.48
N LEU A 5 9.78 -8.08 1.38
CA LEU A 5 8.79 -7.03 1.23
C LEU A 5 8.36 -6.53 2.62
N LEU A 6 8.50 -5.22 2.86
CA LEU A 6 7.77 -4.52 3.90
C LEU A 6 6.58 -3.80 3.27
N LEU A 7 5.37 -4.26 3.57
CA LEU A 7 4.13 -3.59 3.21
C LEU A 7 3.65 -2.73 4.38
N ALA A 8 3.64 -1.41 4.21
CA ALA A 8 3.04 -0.47 5.15
C ALA A 8 1.71 0.04 4.60
N PHE A 9 0.60 -0.38 5.19
CA PHE A 9 -0.72 0.20 4.93
C PHE A 9 -0.96 1.36 5.89
N VAL A 10 -1.28 2.54 5.35
CA VAL A 10 -1.46 3.78 6.13
C VAL A 10 -2.80 4.43 5.78
N ASP A 11 -3.61 4.68 6.79
CA ASP A 11 -4.83 5.49 6.63
C ASP A 11 -5.03 6.41 7.85
N ARG A 12 -5.80 7.49 7.70
CA ARG A 12 -6.15 8.38 8.81
C ARG A 12 -7.38 7.89 9.58
N ASP A 13 -8.24 7.13 8.90
CA ASP A 13 -9.49 6.60 9.45
C ASP A 13 -9.26 5.32 10.25
N ALA A 14 -9.66 5.32 11.53
CA ALA A 14 -9.42 4.19 12.44
C ALA A 14 -10.15 2.92 12.00
N ALA A 15 -11.38 3.04 11.50
CA ALA A 15 -12.16 1.89 11.06
C ALA A 15 -11.54 1.21 9.83
N THR A 16 -10.98 2.01 8.91
CA THR A 16 -10.21 1.53 7.76
C THR A 16 -8.94 0.80 8.18
N VAL A 17 -8.19 1.36 9.13
CA VAL A 17 -6.96 0.75 9.65
C VAL A 17 -7.27 -0.58 10.35
N GLU A 18 -8.31 -0.64 11.19
CA GLU A 18 -8.73 -1.87 11.88
C GLU A 18 -9.15 -2.96 10.89
N ALA A 19 -9.97 -2.59 9.89
CA ALA A 19 -10.37 -3.48 8.81
C ALA A 19 -9.18 -4.03 8.02
N ALA A 20 -8.24 -3.16 7.64
CA ALA A 20 -7.05 -3.54 6.90
C ALA A 20 -6.12 -4.43 7.73
N ALA A 21 -6.00 -4.19 9.04
CA ALA A 21 -5.17 -5.00 9.94
C ALA A 21 -5.61 -6.46 9.96
N ALA A 22 -6.92 -6.72 10.12
CA ALA A 22 -7.46 -8.07 10.11
C ALA A 22 -7.20 -8.79 8.78
N THR A 23 -7.42 -8.09 7.66
CA THR A 23 -7.25 -8.69 6.33
C THR A 23 -5.80 -8.91 5.96
N LEU A 24 -4.90 -7.94 6.19
CA LEU A 24 -3.51 -8.04 5.77
C LEU A 24 -2.68 -8.95 6.69
N ALA A 25 -3.17 -9.29 7.89
CA ALA A 25 -2.52 -10.25 8.79
C ALA A 25 -2.33 -11.63 8.15
N ILE A 26 -3.18 -12.02 7.18
CA ILE A 26 -3.07 -13.32 6.50
C ILE A 26 -1.77 -13.49 5.70
N LEU A 27 -1.12 -12.37 5.35
CA LEU A 27 0.13 -12.36 4.58
C LEU A 27 1.34 -12.72 5.45
N GLN A 28 1.20 -12.67 6.78
CA GLN A 28 2.26 -13.05 7.69
C GLN A 28 2.33 -14.59 7.84
N PRO A 29 3.53 -15.19 7.93
CA PRO A 29 4.85 -14.55 8.06
C PRO A 29 5.58 -14.32 6.71
N ARG A 30 4.92 -14.52 5.56
CA ARG A 30 5.55 -14.47 4.23
C ARG A 30 5.99 -13.06 3.84
N VAL A 31 5.25 -12.06 4.32
CA VAL A 31 5.51 -10.63 4.10
C VAL A 31 5.51 -9.91 5.44
N ALA A 32 6.42 -8.96 5.64
CA ALA A 32 6.37 -8.07 6.79
C ALA A 32 5.28 -7.03 6.54
N VAL A 33 4.26 -6.99 7.40
CA VAL A 33 3.11 -6.09 7.25
C VAL A 33 3.06 -5.15 8.45
N ARG A 34 2.94 -3.85 8.18
CA ARG A 34 2.61 -2.80 9.15
C ARG A 34 1.32 -2.12 8.76
N VAL A 35 0.41 -1.96 9.72
CA VAL A 35 -0.86 -1.26 9.51
C VAL A 35 -0.91 -0.10 10.49
N LEU A 36 -0.90 1.12 9.94
CA LEU A 36 -0.62 2.35 10.66
C LEU A 36 -1.78 3.33 10.51
N ARG A 37 -2.14 3.98 11.62
CA ARG A 37 -2.97 5.17 11.57
C ARG A 37 -2.08 6.39 11.44
N GLY A 38 -2.14 7.13 10.34
CA GLY A 38 -1.30 8.32 10.19
C GLY A 38 -1.30 8.96 8.81
N ASP A 39 -0.26 9.74 8.55
CA ASP A 39 -0.01 10.37 7.26
C ASP A 39 0.93 9.50 6.40
N MET A 40 0.45 9.08 5.23
CA MET A 40 1.21 8.20 4.34
C MET A 40 2.53 8.82 3.86
N VAL A 41 2.55 10.14 3.59
CA VAL A 41 3.75 10.85 3.15
C VAL A 41 4.75 10.93 4.30
N ALA A 42 4.30 11.26 5.51
CA ALA A 42 5.16 11.26 6.69
C ALA A 42 5.79 9.88 6.94
N VAL A 43 4.97 8.83 6.88
CA VAL A 43 5.43 7.43 7.03
C VAL A 43 6.46 7.05 5.95
N ALA A 44 6.24 7.45 4.70
CA ALA A 44 7.17 7.20 3.60
C ALA A 44 8.50 7.95 3.79
N LEU A 45 8.45 9.17 4.33
CA LEU A 45 9.64 9.97 4.67
C LEU A 45 10.35 9.52 5.95
N GLY A 46 9.88 8.46 6.62
CA GLY A 46 10.45 7.98 7.88
C GLY A 46 10.16 8.90 9.08
N GLN A 47 9.21 9.81 8.94
CA GLN A 47 8.70 10.61 10.05
C GLN A 47 7.62 9.76 10.73
N GLU A 48 7.97 9.06 11.82
CA GLU A 48 7.06 8.18 12.56
C GLU A 48 5.92 8.97 13.25
N LEU A 49 4.96 9.46 12.45
CA LEU A 49 3.71 10.08 12.89
C LEU A 49 2.55 9.07 12.75
N GLY A 50 2.81 7.81 13.06
CA GLY A 50 1.86 6.72 12.93
C GLY A 50 1.68 5.94 14.24
N GLU A 51 0.44 5.79 14.68
CA GLU A 51 0.11 4.86 15.76
C GLU A 51 -0.07 3.46 15.15
N GLU A 52 0.73 2.49 15.56
CA GLU A 52 0.50 1.09 15.21
C GLU A 52 -0.78 0.60 15.88
N VAL A 53 -1.74 0.14 15.09
CA VAL A 53 -2.94 -0.49 15.62
C VAL A 53 -2.63 -1.96 15.91
N GLY A 54 -2.04 -2.19 17.09
CA GLY A 54 -1.98 -3.49 17.74
C GLY A 54 -3.18 -3.66 18.67
N GLY A 55 -3.85 -4.81 18.60
CA GLY A 55 -4.99 -5.16 19.47
C GLY A 55 -4.61 -5.16 20.96
N GLY A 56 -4.69 -3.99 21.59
CA GLY A 56 -4.41 -3.76 23.01
C GLY A 56 -5.69 -3.53 23.78
N SER A 57 -6.30 -4.61 24.26
CA SER A 57 -7.25 -4.56 25.37
C SER A 57 -6.54 -4.07 26.63
N GLY A 58 -7.01 -2.95 27.19
CA GLY A 58 -6.45 -2.35 28.39
C GLY A 58 -7.53 -1.81 29.32
N ALA A 59 -8.11 -2.68 30.16
CA ALA A 59 -8.59 -2.30 31.49
C ALA A 59 -8.58 -3.53 32.40
N SER A 60 -7.75 -3.48 33.44
CA SER A 60 -7.68 -4.46 34.52
C SER A 60 -8.95 -4.47 35.37
N SER A 61 -9.43 -5.66 35.73
CA SER A 61 -9.93 -5.98 37.08
C SER A 61 -10.19 -7.48 37.24
N ALA A 62 -9.37 -8.10 38.10
CA ALA A 62 -9.51 -9.34 38.89
C ALA A 62 -10.32 -10.57 38.38
N SER A 63 -9.60 -11.72 38.44
CA SER A 63 -10.04 -13.03 38.96
C SER A 63 -10.23 -14.21 37.98
N ALA A 64 -9.41 -15.24 38.25
CA ALA A 64 -9.62 -16.68 38.08
C ALA A 64 -9.61 -17.33 36.67
N THR A 65 -8.49 -18.03 36.41
CA THR A 65 -8.37 -19.35 35.75
C THR A 65 -9.26 -19.66 34.53
N ALA A 66 -8.71 -19.42 33.35
CA ALA A 66 -8.96 -20.24 32.16
C ALA A 66 -7.75 -20.12 31.22
N ALA A 67 -7.30 -21.25 30.67
CA ALA A 67 -6.15 -21.32 29.78
C ALA A 67 -6.35 -20.39 28.55
N ALA A 68 -5.46 -19.40 28.41
CA ALA A 68 -5.49 -18.48 27.27
C ALA A 68 -5.04 -19.21 25.98
N PRO A 69 -5.70 -18.99 24.84
CA PRO A 69 -5.19 -19.44 23.54
C PRO A 69 -3.91 -18.65 23.19
N PRO A 70 -3.01 -19.23 22.38
CA PRO A 70 -1.73 -18.61 22.09
C PRO A 70 -1.94 -17.29 21.33
N SER A 71 -1.59 -16.19 21.99
CA SER A 71 -1.44 -14.86 21.41
C SER A 71 -0.44 -14.94 20.24
N ALA A 72 -0.96 -14.88 19.02
CA ALA A 72 -0.18 -14.92 17.80
C ALA A 72 0.46 -13.53 17.57
N LEU A 73 1.74 -13.43 17.96
CA LEU A 73 2.80 -12.64 17.35
C LEU A 73 2.37 -11.48 16.42
N ALA A 74 2.13 -10.30 17.00
CA ALA A 74 2.58 -9.08 16.35
C ALA A 74 4.10 -8.99 16.58
N ARG A 75 4.90 -9.58 15.69
CA ARG A 75 6.35 -9.34 15.71
C ARG A 75 6.55 -7.86 15.43
N HIS A 76 7.19 -7.15 16.36
CA HIS A 76 7.81 -5.86 16.10
C HIS A 76 8.70 -6.05 14.86
N VAL A 77 8.24 -5.54 13.71
CA VAL A 77 9.08 -5.46 12.53
C VAL A 77 10.04 -4.32 12.81
N ASP A 78 11.31 -4.66 12.98
CA ASP A 78 12.37 -3.69 13.24
C ASP A 78 12.36 -2.62 12.12
N SER A 79 11.92 -1.41 12.46
CA SER A 79 11.81 -0.30 11.52
C SER A 79 13.18 0.14 11.01
N ASP A 80 14.24 -0.10 11.80
CA ASP A 80 15.62 0.17 11.39
C ASP A 80 16.07 -0.77 10.26
N ALA A 81 15.54 -2.01 10.19
CA ALA A 81 15.89 -2.95 9.13
C ALA A 81 15.42 -2.50 7.72
N PHE A 82 14.49 -1.54 7.65
CA PHE A 82 13.95 -1.01 6.40
C PHE A 82 14.24 0.49 6.21
N ARG A 83 15.10 1.08 7.04
CA ARG A 83 15.45 2.50 6.96
C ARG A 83 16.21 2.84 5.67
N ASP A 84 17.01 1.90 5.18
CA ASP A 84 17.87 2.08 4.00
C ASP A 84 17.39 1.30 2.75
N VAL A 85 16.20 0.68 2.80
CA VAL A 85 15.68 -0.03 1.62
C VAL A 85 14.97 0.94 0.66
N PRO A 86 15.00 0.68 -0.67
CA PRO A 86 14.19 1.43 -1.62
C PRO A 86 12.72 1.45 -1.21
N THR A 87 12.15 2.65 -1.13
CA THR A 87 10.76 2.87 -0.71
C THR A 87 9.90 3.30 -1.89
N PHE A 88 8.70 2.75 -1.97
CA PHE A 88 7.73 3.08 -3.00
C PHE A 88 6.44 3.56 -2.36
N ILE A 89 5.93 4.70 -2.81
CA ILE A 89 4.59 5.15 -2.47
C ILE A 89 3.64 4.67 -3.57
N MET A 90 2.77 3.73 -3.24
CA MET A 90 1.73 3.24 -4.14
C MET A 90 0.44 4.02 -3.89
N TYR A 91 -0.11 4.66 -4.92
CA TYR A 91 -1.34 5.43 -4.84
C TYR A 91 -2.23 5.26 -6.07
N GLY A 92 -3.54 5.40 -5.88
CA GLY A 92 -4.50 5.39 -6.98
C GLY A 92 -4.46 6.71 -7.73
N ALA A 93 -4.17 6.68 -9.03
CA ALA A 93 -4.12 7.84 -9.90
C ALA A 93 -5.30 7.87 -10.87
N ASN A 94 -5.72 9.09 -11.26
CA ASN A 94 -6.64 9.25 -12.38
C ASN A 94 -5.86 9.29 -13.70
N THR A 95 -6.54 8.99 -14.80
CA THR A 95 -5.96 8.99 -16.15
C THR A 95 -5.60 10.38 -16.67
N ALA A 96 -5.99 11.44 -15.98
CA ALA A 96 -5.61 12.81 -16.34
C ALA A 96 -4.25 13.22 -15.74
N GLY A 97 -3.64 12.40 -14.88
CA GLY A 97 -2.39 12.74 -14.20
C GLY A 97 -2.52 13.91 -13.21
N LEU A 98 -3.73 14.23 -12.76
CA LEU A 98 -3.99 15.40 -11.92
C LEU A 98 -4.19 15.03 -10.45
N ALA A 99 -3.73 15.89 -9.54
CA ALA A 99 -3.96 15.75 -8.10
C ALA A 99 -5.40 16.16 -7.72
N SER A 100 -6.34 15.23 -7.88
CA SER A 100 -7.78 15.44 -7.64
C SER A 100 -8.21 15.12 -6.21
N GLY A 101 -7.61 14.11 -5.58
CA GLY A 101 -7.91 13.69 -4.21
C GLY A 101 -6.99 14.31 -3.15
N ASN A 102 -7.42 14.33 -1.88
CA ASN A 102 -6.62 14.86 -0.76
C ASN A 102 -5.24 14.20 -0.66
N LEU A 103 -5.18 12.88 -0.85
CA LEU A 103 -3.90 12.17 -0.83
C LEU A 103 -3.02 12.53 -2.03
N GLN A 104 -3.59 12.57 -3.24
CA GLN A 104 -2.84 12.94 -4.44
C GLN A 104 -2.26 14.37 -4.31
N LYS A 105 -3.02 15.28 -3.69
CA LYS A 105 -2.53 16.64 -3.36
C LYS A 105 -1.35 16.60 -2.40
N ALA A 106 -1.46 15.87 -1.29
CA ALA A 106 -0.38 15.71 -0.33
C ALA A 106 0.89 15.10 -0.97
N ILE A 107 0.74 14.09 -1.84
CA ILE A 107 1.86 13.51 -2.60
C ILE A 107 2.44 14.56 -3.55
N SER A 108 1.61 15.30 -4.30
CA SER A 108 2.08 16.31 -5.26
C SER A 108 2.79 17.49 -4.59
N GLU A 109 2.40 17.86 -3.37
CA GLU A 109 3.05 18.90 -2.58
C GLU A 109 4.40 18.42 -2.03
N ALA A 110 4.49 17.17 -1.59
CA ALA A 110 5.72 16.59 -1.04
C ALA A 110 6.74 16.18 -2.12
N PHE A 111 6.27 15.77 -3.30
CA PHE A 111 7.07 15.22 -4.38
C PHE A 111 6.69 15.84 -5.74
N PRO A 112 6.81 17.16 -5.92
CA PRO A 112 6.25 17.87 -7.08
C PRO A 112 6.86 17.42 -8.41
N GLU A 113 8.18 17.22 -8.47
CA GLU A 113 8.88 16.79 -9.68
C GLU A 113 8.48 15.36 -10.06
N GLN A 114 8.46 14.44 -9.08
CA GLN A 114 8.04 13.05 -9.31
C GLN A 114 6.58 12.94 -9.75
N PHE A 115 5.70 13.80 -9.23
CA PHE A 115 4.30 13.84 -9.63
C PHE A 115 4.14 14.39 -11.06
N ALA A 116 4.92 15.41 -11.43
CA ALA A 116 4.94 15.95 -12.79
C ALA A 116 5.44 14.93 -13.81
N ASP A 117 6.46 14.14 -13.47
CA ASP A 117 6.95 13.03 -14.29
C ASP A 117 5.86 12.01 -14.61
N ILE A 118 5.11 11.60 -13.58
CA ILE A 118 3.99 10.65 -13.74
C ILE A 118 2.91 11.28 -14.63
N ALA A 119 2.55 12.54 -14.40
CA ALA A 119 1.56 13.23 -15.22
C ALA A 119 1.99 13.28 -16.70
N GLN A 120 3.28 13.55 -16.96
CA GLN A 120 3.82 13.54 -18.32
C GLN A 120 3.73 12.15 -18.97
N GLN A 121 4.08 11.09 -18.24
CA GLN A 121 3.96 9.71 -18.75
C GLN A 121 2.51 9.36 -19.09
N MET A 122 1.55 9.74 -18.23
CA MET A 122 0.13 9.52 -18.47
C MET A 122 -0.38 10.29 -19.70
N CYS A 123 0.07 11.53 -19.91
CA CYS A 123 -0.29 12.30 -21.10
C CYS A 123 0.30 11.72 -22.40
N GLN A 124 1.43 11.02 -22.31
CA GLN A 124 2.10 10.40 -23.45
C GLN A 124 1.64 8.96 -23.71
N ALA A 125 0.95 8.35 -22.76
CA ALA A 125 0.39 7.01 -22.93
C ALA A 125 -0.63 7.03 -24.09
N PRO A 126 -0.57 6.04 -25.00
CA PRO A 126 -1.53 5.96 -26.09
C PRO A 126 -2.95 5.85 -25.52
N PRO A 127 -3.96 6.46 -26.17
CA PRO A 127 -5.34 6.24 -25.76
C PRO A 127 -5.64 4.74 -25.92
N HIS A 128 -5.88 4.05 -24.81
CA HIS A 128 -6.20 2.63 -24.84
C HIS A 128 -7.60 2.43 -25.43
N ASP A 129 -7.69 1.63 -26.49
CA ASP A 129 -8.94 1.27 -27.21
C ASP A 129 -10.00 0.60 -26.32
N GLY A 130 -9.61 0.21 -25.11
CA GLY A 130 -10.46 0.01 -23.94
C GLY A 130 -9.63 0.42 -22.73
N PHE A 131 -10.01 1.52 -22.09
CA PHE A 131 -9.28 2.21 -21.02
C PHE A 131 -8.42 1.28 -20.13
N GLY A 132 -7.10 1.50 -20.16
CA GLY A 132 -6.08 0.76 -19.42
C GLY A 132 -6.28 0.83 -17.91
N HIS A 133 -7.06 -0.09 -17.37
CA HIS A 133 -7.29 -0.22 -15.94
C HIS A 133 -6.13 -1.01 -15.30
N GLY A 134 -5.52 -0.45 -14.25
CA GLY A 134 -4.44 -1.09 -13.50
C GLY A 134 -3.04 -0.82 -14.05
N GLU A 135 -2.88 0.10 -15.01
CA GLU A 135 -1.55 0.51 -15.48
C GLU A 135 -0.75 1.18 -14.37
N VAL A 136 0.56 0.95 -14.38
CA VAL A 136 1.48 1.46 -13.36
C VAL A 136 2.44 2.45 -14.02
N PHE A 137 2.42 3.67 -13.53
CA PHE A 137 3.36 4.72 -13.90
C PHE A 137 4.34 4.94 -12.76
N VAL A 138 5.61 5.20 -13.09
CA VAL A 138 6.68 5.23 -12.10
C VAL A 138 7.47 6.52 -12.24
N SER A 139 7.65 7.24 -11.15
CA SER A 139 8.51 8.44 -11.16
C SER A 139 9.99 8.07 -11.18
N HIS A 140 10.85 9.05 -11.46
CA HIS A 140 12.26 8.97 -11.06
C HIS A 140 12.40 8.77 -9.53
N GLU A 141 13.58 8.36 -9.08
CA GLU A 141 13.90 8.25 -7.65
C GLU A 141 14.29 9.60 -7.07
N SER A 142 13.70 9.96 -5.93
CA SER A 142 14.11 11.11 -5.13
C SER A 142 14.10 10.72 -3.65
N ARG A 143 15.19 11.02 -2.93
CA ARG A 143 15.35 10.67 -1.50
C ARG A 143 15.10 9.18 -1.20
N ASN A 144 15.56 8.27 -2.07
CA ASN A 144 15.31 6.82 -1.98
C ASN A 144 13.83 6.43 -2.04
N ILE A 145 12.98 7.33 -2.53
CA ILE A 145 11.54 7.12 -2.72
C ILE A 145 11.21 7.19 -4.21
N ARG A 146 10.39 6.27 -4.70
CA ARG A 146 9.70 6.36 -6.00
C ARG A 146 8.19 6.39 -5.79
N LEU A 147 7.49 7.06 -6.67
CA LEU A 147 6.04 7.03 -6.73
C LEU A 147 5.59 5.94 -7.73
N LEU A 148 4.62 5.13 -7.33
CA LEU A 148 3.92 4.15 -8.16
C LEU A 148 2.46 4.57 -8.28
N ALA A 149 2.14 5.19 -9.40
CA ALA A 149 0.78 5.61 -9.71
C ALA A 149 0.05 4.47 -10.42
N VAL A 150 -0.93 3.87 -9.74
CA VAL A 150 -1.79 2.85 -10.33
C VAL A 150 -3.01 3.56 -10.93
N SER A 151 -3.13 3.54 -12.26
CA SER A 151 -4.25 4.09 -12.99
C SER A 151 -5.52 3.29 -12.69
N LEU A 152 -6.40 3.88 -11.88
CA LEU A 152 -7.63 3.25 -11.43
C LEU A 152 -8.80 4.15 -11.79
N PHE A 153 -9.57 3.73 -12.81
CA PHE A 153 -10.84 4.34 -13.14
C PHE A 153 -11.94 3.31 -12.84
N PRO A 154 -12.81 3.54 -11.86
CA PRO A 154 -13.80 2.55 -11.49
C PRO A 154 -15.08 2.83 -12.25
N ARG A 155 -15.40 1.94 -13.19
CA ARG A 155 -16.80 1.58 -13.38
C ARG A 155 -17.12 0.44 -12.39
N PRO A 156 -18.32 0.42 -11.78
CA PRO A 156 -18.68 -0.53 -10.72
C PRO A 156 -18.49 -2.02 -11.06
N SER A 157 -18.41 -2.39 -12.35
CA SER A 157 -18.31 -3.78 -12.81
C SER A 157 -16.90 -4.38 -12.77
N GLU A 158 -15.83 -3.57 -12.71
CA GLU A 158 -14.43 -4.07 -12.83
C GLU A 158 -13.51 -3.67 -11.68
N GLY A 159 -14.00 -2.88 -10.71
CA GLY A 159 -13.20 -2.24 -9.67
C GLY A 159 -12.21 -3.18 -8.96
N PRO A 160 -12.66 -4.26 -8.30
CA PRO A 160 -11.76 -5.08 -7.47
C PRO A 160 -10.66 -5.80 -8.27
N ALA A 161 -11.00 -6.33 -9.44
CA ALA A 161 -10.04 -7.05 -10.29
C ALA A 161 -8.98 -6.10 -10.87
N ALA A 162 -9.37 -4.89 -11.25
CA ALA A 162 -8.44 -3.86 -11.71
C ALA A 162 -7.50 -3.39 -10.61
N VAL A 163 -8.01 -3.18 -9.39
CA VAL A 163 -7.20 -2.82 -8.22
C VAL A 163 -6.20 -3.92 -7.89
N ARG A 164 -6.64 -5.17 -7.81
CA ARG A 164 -5.77 -6.32 -7.54
C ARG A 164 -4.66 -6.45 -8.58
N ARG A 165 -5.01 -6.41 -9.87
CA ARG A 165 -4.04 -6.48 -10.96
C ARG A 165 -3.04 -5.32 -10.90
N GLY A 166 -3.51 -4.09 -10.80
CA GLY A 166 -2.64 -2.92 -10.78
C GLY A 166 -1.73 -2.86 -9.56
N ALA A 167 -2.22 -3.30 -8.40
CA ALA A 167 -1.38 -3.45 -7.21
C ALA A 167 -0.32 -4.55 -7.40
N ALA A 168 -0.67 -5.70 -8.00
CA ALA A 168 0.30 -6.76 -8.28
C ALA A 168 1.37 -6.31 -9.28
N ASP A 169 0.98 -5.61 -10.35
CA ASP A 169 1.90 -5.01 -11.32
C ASP A 169 2.80 -3.95 -10.67
N ALA A 170 2.28 -3.19 -9.72
CA ALA A 170 3.07 -2.22 -8.97
C ALA A 170 4.12 -2.91 -8.07
N LEU A 171 3.78 -4.04 -7.43
CA LEU A 171 4.73 -4.85 -6.67
C LEU A 171 5.83 -5.45 -7.56
N ARG A 172 5.47 -5.98 -8.73
CA ARG A 172 6.44 -6.48 -9.72
C ARG A 172 7.38 -5.36 -10.18
N THR A 173 6.82 -4.19 -10.45
CA THR A 173 7.58 -3.01 -10.87
C THR A 173 8.54 -2.54 -9.77
N ALA A 174 8.08 -2.48 -8.52
CA ALA A 174 8.91 -2.15 -7.37
C ALA A 174 10.09 -3.12 -7.22
N GLN A 175 9.81 -4.43 -7.30
CA GLN A 175 10.84 -5.47 -7.22
C GLN A 175 11.85 -5.37 -8.38
N ALA A 176 11.40 -5.12 -9.60
CA ALA A 176 12.29 -4.99 -10.75
C ALA A 176 13.27 -3.80 -10.59
N LEU A 177 12.82 -2.73 -9.94
CA LEU A 177 13.63 -1.51 -9.72
C LEU A 177 14.53 -1.60 -8.48
N ALA A 178 14.08 -2.25 -7.42
CA ALA A 178 14.77 -2.29 -6.12
C ALA A 178 15.52 -3.60 -5.83
N GLY A 179 15.25 -4.66 -6.58
CA GLY A 179 15.77 -5.99 -6.33
C GLY A 179 15.00 -6.72 -5.21
N PRO A 180 15.68 -7.56 -4.40
CA PRO A 180 15.02 -8.51 -3.52
C PRO A 180 14.42 -7.89 -2.25
N SER A 181 14.81 -6.69 -1.86
CA SER A 181 14.34 -6.07 -0.61
C SER A 181 13.85 -4.66 -0.87
N PHE A 182 12.58 -4.42 -0.57
CA PHE A 182 11.95 -3.13 -0.83
C PHE A 182 10.76 -2.90 0.11
N ARG A 183 10.41 -1.64 0.26
CA ARG A 183 9.29 -1.19 1.06
C ARG A 183 8.22 -0.58 0.17
N VAL A 184 6.97 -0.97 0.37
CA VAL A 184 5.82 -0.34 -0.27
C VAL A 184 4.96 0.29 0.81
N VAL A 185 4.73 1.59 0.70
CA VAL A 185 3.78 2.35 1.51
C VAL A 185 2.54 2.58 0.65
N SER A 186 1.40 2.07 1.09
CA SER A 186 0.13 2.19 0.38
C SER A 186 -0.94 2.74 1.33
N HIS A 187 -1.95 3.35 0.75
CA HIS A 187 -3.22 3.65 1.41
C HIS A 187 -4.33 2.79 0.81
N ALA A 188 -5.59 3.01 1.22
CA ALA A 188 -6.77 2.51 0.53
C ALA A 188 -6.90 3.11 -0.90
N LEU A 189 -6.14 2.58 -1.87
CA LEU A 189 -6.11 3.05 -3.27
C LEU A 189 -7.54 3.13 -3.79
N GLY A 190 -8.02 4.33 -4.11
CA GLY A 190 -9.32 4.47 -4.76
C GLY A 190 -10.55 4.21 -3.88
N SER A 191 -10.46 4.21 -2.54
CA SER A 191 -11.65 4.23 -1.67
C SER A 191 -12.62 5.39 -1.99
N PHE A 192 -12.15 6.43 -2.68
CA PHE A 192 -12.96 7.58 -3.12
C PHE A 192 -13.62 7.42 -4.48
N THR A 193 -13.31 6.35 -5.22
CA THR A 193 -13.81 6.13 -6.57
C THR A 193 -14.35 4.69 -6.65
N GLY A 194 -15.60 4.46 -6.28
CA GLY A 194 -16.31 3.21 -6.63
C GLY A 194 -16.12 1.97 -5.75
N HIS A 195 -15.33 2.02 -4.68
CA HIS A 195 -15.30 0.95 -3.66
C HIS A 195 -16.03 1.41 -2.39
N PRO A 196 -17.21 0.86 -2.08
CA PRO A 196 -18.02 1.37 -0.97
C PRO A 196 -17.49 0.98 0.42
N ARG A 197 -16.44 0.15 0.54
CA ARG A 197 -15.95 -0.33 1.83
C ARG A 197 -14.41 -0.41 1.88
N PRO A 198 -13.77 0.14 2.92
CA PRO A 198 -12.32 0.03 3.12
C PRO A 198 -11.78 -1.41 3.16
N GLN A 199 -12.59 -2.37 3.63
CA GLN A 199 -12.28 -3.81 3.64
C GLN A 199 -11.96 -4.34 2.24
N ASP A 200 -12.74 -3.93 1.23
CA ASP A 200 -12.63 -4.45 -0.13
C ASP A 200 -11.25 -4.13 -0.73
N PHE A 201 -10.66 -2.98 -0.35
CA PHE A 201 -9.31 -2.63 -0.77
C PHE A 201 -8.26 -3.52 -0.11
N ALA A 202 -8.33 -3.72 1.21
CA ALA A 202 -7.38 -4.55 1.92
C ALA A 202 -7.40 -5.99 1.38
N GLU A 203 -8.57 -6.50 0.99
CA GLU A 203 -8.73 -7.80 0.33
C GLU A 203 -8.05 -7.81 -1.05
N CYS A 204 -8.25 -6.76 -1.86
CA CYS A 204 -7.60 -6.64 -3.17
C CYS A 204 -6.07 -6.56 -3.03
N LEU A 205 -5.57 -5.79 -2.05
CA LEU A 205 -4.14 -5.66 -1.79
C LEU A 205 -3.55 -6.99 -1.29
N ALA A 206 -4.23 -7.71 -0.41
CA ALA A 206 -3.80 -9.04 0.02
C ALA A 206 -3.75 -10.01 -1.17
N GLY A 207 -4.80 -10.03 -2.00
CA GLY A 207 -4.82 -10.84 -3.21
C GLY A 207 -3.71 -10.47 -4.21
N ALA A 208 -3.37 -9.18 -4.32
CA ALA A 208 -2.29 -8.72 -5.18
C ALA A 208 -0.90 -9.16 -4.69
N VAL A 209 -0.70 -9.16 -3.37
CA VAL A 209 0.52 -9.68 -2.75
C VAL A 209 0.63 -11.20 -2.98
N GLU A 210 -0.48 -11.92 -2.87
CA GLU A 210 -0.52 -13.36 -3.17
C GLU A 210 -0.17 -13.65 -4.63
N ASP A 211 -0.75 -12.91 -5.59
CA ASP A 211 -0.42 -13.05 -7.01
C ASP A 211 1.07 -12.80 -7.27
N TRP A 212 1.61 -11.74 -6.68
CA TRP A 212 3.04 -11.42 -6.77
C TRP A 212 3.93 -12.52 -6.17
N LEU A 213 3.54 -13.12 -5.05
CA LEU A 213 4.28 -14.22 -4.43
C LEU A 213 4.24 -15.49 -5.30
N SER A 214 3.09 -15.82 -5.90
CA SER A 214 2.96 -17.00 -6.78
C SER A 214 3.83 -16.91 -8.02
N ASP A 215 3.92 -15.74 -8.65
CA ASP A 215 4.78 -15.53 -9.83
C ASP A 215 6.26 -15.64 -9.49
N ARG A 216 6.66 -15.24 -8.28
CA ARG A 216 8.04 -15.30 -7.83
C ARG A 216 8.53 -16.72 -7.59
N ASP A 217 7.61 -17.60 -7.19
CA ASP A 217 7.93 -18.99 -6.85
C ASP A 217 7.83 -19.92 -8.09
N SER A 218 7.46 -19.39 -9.26
CA SER A 218 7.36 -20.08 -10.55
C SER A 218 8.65 -19.98 -11.37
#